data_AF-A0A9C7QCP6-F1
#
_entry.id   AF-A0A9C7QCP6-F1
#
_cell.length_a   1.000
_cell.length_b   1.000
_cell.length_c   1.000
_cell.angle_alpha   90.00
_cell.angle_beta   90.00
_cell.angle_gamma   90.00
#
_symmetry.space_group_name_H-M   'P 1'
#
loop_
_entity.id
_entity.type
_entity.pdbx_description
1 polymer ?
#
loop_
_entity_poly.entity_id
_entity_poly.type
_entity_poly.pdbx_seq_one_letter_code
_entity_poly.pdbx_strand_id
1 'polypeptide(L)'
;MFQRPVQRTLFDLAFGVYTAILALIVVALLTSTHYLSRISLATACIGFLIGVALATARDDLTELLVRTRLYLAVSLGPLLFLLITDIGTTSGIIPDANLLQDLTDEALVLAIVGVILYGTTMNCYAVILQQNEDVLAEWFGRADTRYLRFVRILSFVSGLVFLASGLMLPISIEPAQGLFASIGGVLLANAVIVGKTKHFTLVESGLLVKRSGTLATRFIPRQQLRSVEYNEDVLTLHRGFPWPVPFRCRLGPIPDSESVTYSLQKYVDGE
;
A
#
# COMPACT_ATOMS: atom_id res chain seq x y z
N MET A 1 27.20 -11.18 15.28
CA MET A 1 25.94 -11.60 14.64
C MET A 1 25.05 -10.36 14.60
N PHE A 2 25.13 -9.57 13.53
CA PHE A 2 24.36 -8.33 13.41
C PHE A 2 22.86 -8.70 13.31
N GLN A 3 22.06 -8.24 14.27
CA GLN A 3 20.61 -8.46 14.24
C GLN A 3 20.05 -7.81 12.98
N ARG A 4 19.49 -8.60 12.07
CA ARG A 4 18.75 -8.08 10.92
C ARG A 4 17.56 -7.26 11.45
N PRO A 5 17.27 -6.08 10.89
CA PRO A 5 16.11 -5.29 11.31
C PRO A 5 14.84 -6.11 11.10
N VAL A 6 13.92 -6.08 12.06
CA VAL A 6 12.66 -6.85 12.06
C VAL A 6 11.86 -6.63 10.77
N GLN A 7 11.92 -5.42 10.22
CA GLN A 7 11.26 -5.03 8.97
C GLN A 7 11.75 -5.85 7.78
N ARG A 8 13.02 -6.25 7.77
CA ARG A 8 13.62 -7.06 6.72
C ARG A 8 13.13 -8.51 6.80
N THR A 9 13.05 -9.08 7.99
CA THR A 9 12.43 -10.41 8.20
C THR A 9 10.96 -10.43 7.79
N LEU A 10 10.21 -9.36 8.10
CA LEU A 10 8.81 -9.23 7.67
C LEU A 10 8.68 -9.13 6.14
N PHE A 11 9.62 -8.46 5.47
CA PHE A 11 9.68 -8.43 4.01
C PHE A 11 9.98 -9.81 3.43
N ASP A 12 11.01 -10.50 3.94
CA ASP A 12 11.40 -11.84 3.46
C ASP A 12 10.21 -12.82 3.56
N LEU A 13 9.51 -12.79 4.70
CA LEU A 13 8.31 -13.61 4.92
C LEU A 13 7.17 -13.22 3.97
N ALA A 14 6.85 -11.93 3.83
CA ALA A 14 5.78 -11.48 2.94
C ALA A 14 6.05 -11.83 1.48
N PHE A 15 7.31 -11.74 1.04
CA PHE A 15 7.72 -12.14 -0.30
C PHE A 15 7.58 -13.64 -0.50
N GLY A 16 7.99 -14.45 0.48
CA GLY A 16 7.77 -15.89 0.48
C GLY A 16 6.28 -16.29 0.43
N VAL A 17 5.43 -15.63 1.21
CA VAL A 17 3.97 -15.89 1.18
C VAL A 17 3.39 -15.55 -0.20
N TYR A 18 3.82 -14.42 -0.79
CA TYR A 18 3.39 -14.04 -2.12
C TYR A 18 3.79 -15.07 -3.19
N THR A 19 5.05 -15.53 -3.19
CA THR A 19 5.52 -16.54 -4.15
C THR A 19 4.84 -17.88 -3.94
N ALA A 20 4.53 -18.26 -2.70
CA ALA A 20 3.80 -19.49 -2.39
C ALA A 20 2.38 -19.48 -2.96
N ILE A 21 1.64 -18.39 -2.73
CA ILE A 21 0.27 -18.23 -3.22
C ILE A 21 0.25 -18.18 -4.74
N LEU A 22 1.17 -17.44 -5.35
CA LEU A 22 1.31 -17.39 -6.80
C LEU A 22 1.59 -18.78 -7.39
N ALA A 23 2.52 -19.54 -6.79
CA ALA A 23 2.84 -20.89 -7.23
C ALA A 23 1.65 -21.85 -7.07
N LEU A 24 0.92 -21.74 -5.97
CA LEU A 24 -0.27 -22.53 -5.69
C LEU A 24 -1.37 -22.27 -6.73
N ILE A 25 -1.65 -21.01 -7.03
CA ILE A 25 -2.63 -20.60 -8.06
C ILE A 25 -2.22 -21.13 -9.43
N VAL A 26 -0.99 -20.88 -9.85
CA VAL A 26 -0.48 -21.32 -11.17
C VAL A 26 -0.56 -22.85 -11.31
N VAL A 27 -0.18 -23.61 -10.27
CA VAL A 27 -0.21 -25.07 -10.30
C VAL A 27 -1.64 -25.60 -10.28
N ALA A 28 -2.52 -25.03 -9.46
CA ALA A 28 -3.93 -25.41 -9.41
C ALA A 28 -4.60 -25.19 -10.77
N LEU A 29 -4.36 -24.04 -11.40
CA LEU A 29 -4.86 -23.72 -12.75
C LEU A 29 -4.32 -24.70 -13.81
N LEU A 30 -3.01 -24.95 -13.84
CA LEU A 30 -2.38 -25.80 -14.85
C LEU A 30 -2.76 -27.27 -14.74
N THR A 31 -2.99 -27.75 -13.51
CA THR A 31 -3.27 -29.18 -13.25
C THR A 31 -4.75 -29.46 -13.04
N SER A 32 -5.59 -28.42 -12.97
CA SER A 32 -7.00 -28.51 -12.60
C SER A 32 -7.21 -29.27 -11.29
N THR A 33 -6.26 -29.16 -10.35
CA THR A 33 -6.31 -29.84 -9.05
C THR A 33 -6.81 -28.90 -7.97
N HIS A 34 -7.47 -29.47 -6.95
CA HIS A 34 -7.87 -28.70 -5.77
C HIS A 34 -6.65 -28.09 -5.06
N TYR A 35 -6.82 -26.90 -4.49
CA TYR A 35 -5.75 -26.20 -3.75
C TYR A 35 -5.16 -27.00 -2.58
N LEU A 36 -5.94 -27.92 -2.00
CA LEU A 36 -5.52 -28.80 -0.91
C LEU A 36 -4.95 -30.13 -1.39
N SER A 37 -4.72 -30.29 -2.70
CA SER A 37 -4.03 -31.47 -3.21
C SER A 37 -2.58 -31.51 -2.69
N ARG A 38 -2.02 -32.71 -2.54
CA ARG A 38 -0.63 -32.87 -2.09
C ARG A 38 0.36 -32.15 -3.01
N ILE A 39 0.06 -32.10 -4.31
CA ILE A 39 0.90 -31.46 -5.31
C ILE A 39 0.87 -29.94 -5.10
N SER A 40 -0.32 -29.34 -4.98
CA SER A 40 -0.51 -27.90 -4.76
C SER A 40 0.10 -27.41 -3.44
N LEU A 41 -0.01 -28.20 -2.37
CA LEU A 41 0.61 -27.88 -1.08
C LEU A 41 2.14 -28.01 -1.15
N ALA A 42 2.67 -29.04 -1.80
CA ALA A 42 4.11 -29.20 -1.96
C ALA A 42 4.72 -28.04 -2.78
N THR A 43 4.05 -27.64 -3.87
CA THR A 43 4.51 -26.50 -4.69
C THR A 43 4.41 -25.17 -3.95
N ALA A 44 3.37 -24.96 -3.14
CA ALA A 44 3.27 -23.79 -2.27
C ALA A 44 4.42 -23.72 -1.26
N CYS A 45 4.74 -24.83 -0.59
CA CYS A 45 5.87 -24.91 0.35
C CYS A 45 7.21 -24.64 -0.35
N ILE A 46 7.44 -25.23 -1.53
CA ILE A 46 8.65 -24.98 -2.32
C ILE A 46 8.71 -23.52 -2.77
N GLY A 47 7.59 -22.96 -3.26
CA GLY A 47 7.49 -21.56 -3.66
C GLY A 47 7.75 -20.59 -2.50
N PHE A 48 7.28 -20.92 -1.30
CA PHE A 48 7.59 -20.18 -0.08
C PHE A 48 9.10 -20.17 0.21
N LEU A 49 9.71 -21.36 0.26
CA LEU A 49 11.13 -21.51 0.56
C LEU A 49 12.02 -20.81 -0.48
N ILE A 50 11.69 -20.93 -1.77
CA ILE A 50 12.40 -20.24 -2.86
C ILE A 50 12.24 -18.72 -2.71
N GLY A 51 11.04 -18.22 -2.41
CA GLY A 51 10.80 -16.79 -2.21
C GLY A 51 11.62 -16.23 -1.05
N VAL A 52 11.56 -16.87 0.12
CA VAL A 52 12.37 -16.47 1.28
C VAL A 52 13.87 -16.58 0.98
N ALA A 53 14.32 -17.66 0.35
CA ALA A 53 15.72 -17.84 -0.01
C ALA A 53 16.21 -16.74 -0.97
N LEU A 54 15.39 -16.37 -1.96
CA LEU A 54 15.71 -15.30 -2.90
C LEU A 54 15.78 -13.94 -2.20
N ALA A 55 14.79 -13.61 -1.35
CA ALA A 55 14.75 -12.37 -0.60
C ALA A 55 15.93 -12.24 0.38
N THR A 56 16.31 -13.35 1.02
CA THR A 56 17.43 -13.38 1.98
C THR A 56 18.80 -13.36 1.33
N ALA A 57 18.93 -13.87 0.09
CA ALA A 57 20.18 -13.92 -0.67
C ALA A 57 20.44 -12.64 -1.48
N ARG A 58 19.41 -11.85 -1.80
CA ARG A 58 19.49 -10.61 -2.58
C ARG A 58 19.17 -9.40 -1.70
N ASP A 59 20.19 -8.80 -1.13
CA ASP A 59 20.07 -7.58 -0.31
C ASP A 59 19.40 -6.42 -1.08
N ASP A 60 19.64 -6.33 -2.39
CA ASP A 60 19.12 -5.26 -3.25
C ASP A 60 17.68 -5.50 -3.75
N LEU A 61 17.04 -6.62 -3.39
CA LEU A 61 15.73 -6.97 -3.95
C LEU A 61 14.66 -5.93 -3.61
N THR A 62 14.73 -5.37 -2.39
CA THR A 62 13.82 -4.31 -1.93
C THR A 62 14.01 -3.04 -2.75
N GLU A 63 15.26 -2.64 -2.97
CA GLU A 63 15.59 -1.46 -3.77
C GLU A 63 15.17 -1.65 -5.23
N LEU A 64 15.43 -2.81 -5.81
CA LEU A 64 15.05 -3.15 -7.18
C LEU A 64 13.53 -3.09 -7.35
N LEU A 65 12.77 -3.69 -6.44
CA LEU A 65 11.30 -3.62 -6.45
C LEU A 65 10.83 -2.17 -6.43
N VAL A 66 11.38 -1.34 -5.53
CA VAL A 66 10.96 0.06 -5.40
C VAL A 66 11.32 0.88 -6.64
N ARG A 67 12.54 0.73 -7.16
CA ARG A 67 13.05 1.47 -8.33
C ARG A 67 12.28 1.12 -9.61
N THR A 68 11.99 -0.16 -9.81
CA THR A 68 11.22 -0.65 -10.98
C THR A 68 9.70 -0.50 -10.81
N ARG A 69 9.24 -0.15 -9.60
CA ARG A 69 7.81 -0.07 -9.25
C ARG A 69 7.05 -1.39 -9.40
N LEU A 70 7.76 -2.52 -9.46
CA LEU A 70 7.13 -3.85 -9.58
C LEU A 70 6.22 -4.18 -8.40
N TYR A 71 6.50 -3.65 -7.20
CA TYR A 71 5.62 -3.77 -6.03
C TYR A 71 4.21 -3.16 -6.28
N LEU A 72 4.10 -2.15 -7.15
CA LEU A 72 2.81 -1.60 -7.57
C LEU A 72 2.11 -2.55 -8.55
N ALA A 73 2.82 -3.14 -9.50
CA ALA A 73 2.21 -4.09 -10.44
C ALA A 73 1.68 -5.34 -9.70
N VAL A 74 2.44 -5.83 -8.73
CA VAL A 74 2.07 -6.98 -7.89
C VAL A 74 0.82 -6.71 -7.03
N SER A 75 0.65 -5.49 -6.54
CA SER A 75 -0.51 -5.13 -5.70
C SER A 75 -1.71 -4.62 -6.49
N LEU A 76 -1.49 -3.68 -7.42
CA LEU A 76 -2.54 -3.05 -8.23
C LEU A 76 -2.97 -3.89 -9.43
N GLY A 77 -2.11 -4.77 -9.96
CA GLY A 77 -2.44 -5.61 -11.11
C GLY A 77 -3.65 -6.51 -10.86
N PRO A 78 -3.63 -7.33 -9.80
CA PRO A 78 -4.79 -8.14 -9.42
C PRO A 78 -6.03 -7.31 -9.09
N LEU A 79 -5.87 -6.14 -8.43
CA LEU A 79 -6.98 -5.22 -8.15
C LEU A 79 -7.61 -4.65 -9.43
N LEU A 80 -6.79 -4.27 -10.41
CA LEU A 80 -7.27 -3.77 -11.70
C LEU A 80 -7.98 -4.87 -12.49
N PHE A 81 -7.44 -6.10 -12.45
CA PHE A 81 -8.09 -7.25 -13.05
C PHE A 81 -9.50 -7.44 -12.48
N LEU A 82 -9.64 -7.49 -11.15
CA LEU A 82 -10.93 -7.59 -10.46
C LEU A 82 -11.91 -6.49 -10.89
N LEU A 83 -11.44 -5.24 -10.94
CA LEU A 83 -12.29 -4.10 -11.27
C LEU A 83 -12.73 -4.13 -12.74
N ILE A 84 -11.85 -4.54 -13.66
CA ILE A 84 -12.17 -4.69 -15.09
C ILE A 84 -13.16 -5.84 -15.30
N THR A 85 -12.95 -6.98 -14.64
CA THR A 85 -13.86 -8.13 -14.77
C THR A 85 -15.24 -7.81 -14.22
N ASP A 86 -15.31 -7.18 -13.03
CA ASP A 86 -16.59 -6.79 -12.41
C ASP A 86 -17.37 -5.77 -13.23
N ILE A 87 -16.71 -4.73 -13.76
CA ILE A 87 -17.36 -3.77 -14.66
C ILE A 87 -17.78 -4.47 -15.96
N GLY A 88 -16.96 -5.36 -16.50
CA GLY A 88 -17.24 -6.06 -17.75
C GLY A 88 -18.43 -7.02 -17.63
N THR A 89 -18.57 -7.74 -16.52
CA THR A 89 -19.71 -8.63 -16.28
C THR A 89 -20.98 -7.84 -16.00
N THR A 90 -20.93 -6.83 -15.13
CA THR A 90 -22.09 -5.99 -14.80
C THR A 90 -22.63 -5.18 -15.99
N SER A 91 -21.76 -4.80 -16.93
CA SER A 91 -22.16 -4.15 -18.18
C SER A 91 -22.60 -5.12 -19.29
N GLY A 92 -22.53 -6.43 -19.05
CA GLY A 92 -22.89 -7.46 -20.03
C GLY A 92 -21.90 -7.58 -21.20
N ILE A 93 -20.72 -6.96 -21.09
CA ILE A 93 -19.65 -7.02 -22.11
C ILE A 93 -18.91 -8.37 -22.02
N ILE A 94 -18.69 -8.85 -20.79
CA ILE A 94 -17.99 -10.10 -20.50
C ILE A 94 -19.04 -11.12 -20.08
N PRO A 95 -19.16 -12.28 -20.77
CA PRO A 95 -20.09 -13.32 -20.37
C PRO A 95 -19.69 -13.93 -19.01
N ASP A 96 -20.69 -14.21 -18.17
CA ASP A 96 -20.50 -14.95 -16.92
C ASP A 96 -20.07 -16.39 -17.24
N ALA A 97 -18.76 -16.60 -17.27
CA ALA A 97 -18.15 -17.92 -17.41
C ALA A 97 -17.56 -18.35 -16.07
N ASN A 98 -17.82 -19.58 -15.65
CA ASN A 98 -17.31 -20.15 -14.40
C ASN A 98 -15.78 -19.96 -14.24
N LEU A 99 -15.03 -20.04 -15.35
CA LEU A 99 -13.58 -19.84 -15.36
C LEU A 99 -13.15 -18.40 -15.01
N LEU A 100 -13.95 -17.39 -15.40
CA LEU A 100 -13.69 -16.00 -15.01
C LEU A 100 -13.96 -15.77 -13.52
N GLN A 101 -14.97 -16.44 -12.97
CA GLN A 101 -15.32 -16.35 -11.57
C GLN A 101 -14.24 -16.98 -10.67
N ASP A 102 -13.73 -18.16 -11.04
CA ASP A 102 -12.60 -18.80 -10.34
C ASP A 102 -11.35 -17.89 -10.34
N LEU A 103 -11.03 -17.26 -11.49
CA LEU A 103 -9.91 -16.33 -11.60
C LEU A 103 -10.10 -15.05 -10.76
N THR A 104 -11.33 -14.58 -10.58
CA THR A 104 -11.59 -13.42 -9.72
C THR A 104 -11.31 -13.73 -8.26
N ASP A 105 -11.69 -14.90 -7.75
CA ASP A 105 -11.42 -15.26 -6.36
C ASP A 105 -9.92 -15.39 -6.08
N GLU A 106 -9.18 -15.99 -7.03
CA GLU A 106 -7.71 -16.06 -6.97
C GLU A 106 -7.04 -14.68 -7.02
N ALA A 107 -7.54 -13.78 -7.88
CA ALA A 107 -7.04 -12.43 -8.00
C ALA A 107 -7.26 -11.62 -6.71
N LEU A 108 -8.34 -11.87 -5.97
CA LEU A 108 -8.58 -11.25 -4.66
C LEU A 108 -7.54 -11.67 -3.62
N VAL A 109 -7.21 -12.95 -3.54
CA VAL A 109 -6.18 -13.45 -2.62
C VAL A 109 -4.81 -12.85 -2.99
N LEU A 110 -4.47 -12.80 -4.28
CA LEU A 110 -3.24 -12.16 -4.76
C LEU A 110 -3.21 -10.66 -4.47
N ALA A 111 -4.33 -9.95 -4.61
CA ALA A 111 -4.44 -8.54 -4.27
C ALA A 111 -4.15 -8.29 -2.78
N ILE A 112 -4.77 -9.08 -1.89
CA ILE A 112 -4.60 -8.95 -0.43
C ILE A 112 -3.13 -9.15 -0.06
N VAL A 113 -2.51 -10.23 -0.54
CA VAL A 113 -1.11 -10.53 -0.23
C VAL A 113 -0.15 -9.55 -0.90
N GLY A 114 -0.48 -9.09 -2.11
CA GLY A 114 0.23 -8.03 -2.80
C GLY A 114 0.23 -6.72 -2.02
N VAL A 115 -0.88 -6.36 -1.35
CA VAL A 115 -0.97 -5.18 -0.46
C VAL A 115 -0.10 -5.35 0.79
N ILE A 116 -0.06 -6.56 1.37
CA ILE A 116 0.84 -6.86 2.50
C ILE A 116 2.30 -6.71 2.05
N LEU A 117 2.66 -7.29 0.91
CA LEU A 117 4.00 -7.18 0.32
C LEU A 117 4.36 -5.73 0.01
N TYR A 118 3.44 -4.95 -0.56
CA TYR A 118 3.60 -3.50 -0.76
C TYR A 118 3.99 -2.82 0.56
N GLY A 119 3.25 -3.10 1.63
CA GLY A 119 3.47 -2.50 2.94
C GLY A 119 4.82 -2.87 3.55
N THR A 120 5.18 -4.16 3.53
CA THR A 120 6.46 -4.63 4.09
C THR A 120 7.66 -4.15 3.26
N THR A 121 7.55 -4.14 1.92
CA THR A 121 8.59 -3.61 1.02
C THR A 121 8.85 -2.13 1.33
N MET A 122 7.79 -1.31 1.43
CA MET A 122 7.92 0.11 1.73
C MET A 122 8.52 0.37 3.11
N ASN A 123 8.10 -0.40 4.12
CA ASN A 123 8.63 -0.26 5.47
C ASN A 123 10.11 -0.67 5.55
N CYS A 124 10.49 -1.76 4.87
CA CYS A 124 11.88 -2.22 4.82
C CYS A 124 12.75 -1.20 4.09
N TYR A 125 12.29 -0.70 2.94
CA TYR A 125 13.01 0.32 2.17
C TYR A 125 13.19 1.62 2.96
N ALA A 126 12.15 2.06 3.69
CA ALA A 126 12.23 3.23 4.55
C ALA A 126 13.32 3.11 5.63
N VAL A 127 13.50 1.92 6.21
CA VAL A 127 14.56 1.68 7.20
C VAL A 127 15.95 1.71 6.55
N ILE A 128 16.09 1.13 5.36
CA ILE A 128 17.35 1.15 4.60
C ILE A 128 17.74 2.61 4.29
N LEU A 129 16.80 3.42 3.80
CA LEU A 129 17.05 4.83 3.51
C LEU A 129 17.44 5.63 4.75
N GLN A 130 16.73 5.43 5.86
CA GLN A 130 17.04 6.13 7.12
C GLN A 130 18.44 5.79 7.66
N GLN A 131 19.01 4.64 7.29
CA GLN A 131 20.35 4.22 7.73
C GLN A 131 21.46 4.68 6.78
N ASN A 132 21.14 4.87 5.50
CA ASN A 132 22.15 5.05 4.44
C ASN A 132 22.14 6.44 3.80
N GLU A 133 21.06 7.22 3.95
CA GLU A 133 20.96 8.57 3.38
C GLU A 133 21.02 9.65 4.45
N ASP A 134 21.62 10.79 4.08
CA ASP A 134 21.64 11.96 4.93
C ASP A 134 20.24 12.57 5.07
N VAL A 135 19.93 12.92 6.31
CA VAL A 135 18.67 13.56 6.67
C VAL A 135 18.76 15.04 6.33
N LEU A 136 18.04 15.47 5.30
CA LEU A 136 18.00 16.85 4.85
C LEU A 136 17.13 17.72 5.77
N ALA A 137 16.00 17.19 6.22
CA ALA A 137 15.09 17.87 7.14
C ALA A 137 14.19 16.88 7.89
N GLU A 138 13.89 17.18 9.15
CA GLU A 138 12.92 16.42 9.96
C GLU A 138 11.92 17.33 10.64
N TRP A 139 10.65 16.93 10.65
CA TRP A 139 9.62 17.66 11.37
C TRP A 139 8.44 16.81 11.80
N PHE A 140 7.71 17.31 12.80
CA PHE A 140 6.46 16.72 13.25
C PHE A 140 5.27 17.52 12.73
N GLY A 141 4.54 16.95 11.79
CA GLY A 141 3.30 17.54 11.28
C GLY A 141 2.08 17.05 12.07
N ARG A 142 1.36 17.96 12.72
CA ARG A 142 0.00 17.69 13.17
C ARG A 142 -0.97 17.83 11.99
N ALA A 143 -1.95 16.94 11.91
CA ALA A 143 -2.98 17.02 10.88
C ALA A 143 -3.80 18.32 11.05
N ASP A 144 -4.12 19.00 9.94
CA ASP A 144 -5.04 20.13 9.97
C ASP A 144 -6.43 19.67 10.43
N THR A 145 -6.97 20.28 11.50
CA THR A 145 -8.21 19.83 12.15
C THR A 145 -9.43 19.98 11.25
N ARG A 146 -9.48 21.00 10.38
CA ARG A 146 -10.59 21.22 9.44
C ARG A 146 -10.60 20.14 8.36
N TYR A 147 -9.45 19.93 7.72
CA TYR A 147 -9.28 18.84 6.74
C TYR A 147 -9.48 17.46 7.37
N LEU A 148 -9.00 17.23 8.60
CA LEU A 148 -9.18 15.99 9.33
C LEU A 148 -10.66 15.70 9.58
N ARG A 149 -11.44 16.67 10.03
CA ARG A 149 -12.90 16.50 10.21
C ARG A 149 -13.56 16.14 8.89
N PHE A 150 -13.23 16.84 7.81
CA PHE A 150 -13.76 16.53 6.48
C PHE A 150 -13.42 15.10 6.05
N VAL A 151 -12.14 14.69 6.11
CA VAL A 151 -11.70 13.34 5.74
C VAL A 151 -12.31 12.27 6.64
N ARG A 152 -12.47 12.55 7.94
CA ARG A 152 -13.10 11.64 8.90
C ARG A 152 -14.58 11.46 8.58
N ILE A 153 -15.33 12.54 8.37
CA ILE A 153 -16.75 12.49 8.00
C ILE A 153 -16.90 11.79 6.65
N LEU A 154 -16.09 12.16 5.66
CA LEU A 154 -16.13 11.53 4.34
C LEU A 154 -15.83 10.04 4.45
N SER A 155 -14.76 9.64 5.16
CA SER A 155 -14.43 8.22 5.37
C SER A 155 -15.53 7.47 6.11
N PHE A 156 -16.15 8.09 7.12
CA PHE A 156 -17.22 7.49 7.91
C PHE A 156 -18.50 7.30 7.09
N VAL A 157 -18.96 8.35 6.40
CA VAL A 157 -20.15 8.32 5.54
C VAL A 157 -19.94 7.35 4.38
N SER A 158 -18.80 7.43 3.68
CA SER A 158 -18.46 6.50 2.61
C SER A 158 -18.41 5.07 3.13
N GLY A 159 -17.79 4.86 4.31
CA GLY A 159 -17.71 3.56 4.95
C GLY A 159 -19.09 2.95 5.24
N LEU A 160 -20.01 3.75 5.80
CA LEU A 160 -21.39 3.32 6.02
C LEU A 160 -22.15 3.02 4.72
N VAL A 161 -21.99 3.87 3.69
CA VAL A 161 -22.62 3.65 2.39
C VAL A 161 -22.14 2.35 1.77
N PHE A 162 -20.83 2.08 1.77
CA PHE A 162 -20.25 0.84 1.24
C PHE A 162 -20.64 -0.41 2.04
N LEU A 163 -20.74 -0.27 3.36
CA LEU A 163 -21.15 -1.37 4.24
C LEU A 163 -22.65 -1.68 4.07
N ALA A 164 -23.49 -0.64 4.01
CA ALA A 164 -24.91 -0.79 3.73
C ALA A 164 -25.16 -1.32 2.31
N SER A 165 -24.43 -0.84 1.29
CA SER A 165 -24.56 -1.35 -0.07
C SER A 165 -24.13 -2.81 -0.18
N GLY A 166 -23.08 -3.22 0.53
CA GLY A 166 -22.67 -4.63 0.60
C GLY A 166 -23.67 -5.55 1.30
N LEU A 167 -24.49 -5.02 2.23
CA LEU A 167 -25.52 -5.76 2.97
C LEU A 167 -26.91 -5.73 2.32
N MET A 168 -27.29 -4.61 1.69
CA MET A 168 -28.67 -4.33 1.24
C MET A 168 -28.87 -4.58 -0.25
N LEU A 169 -27.83 -4.51 -1.07
CA LEU A 169 -27.96 -4.82 -2.48
C LEU A 169 -27.95 -6.35 -2.64
N PRO A 170 -29.02 -6.95 -3.19
CA PRO A 170 -28.99 -8.35 -3.62
C PRO A 170 -28.12 -8.45 -4.88
N ILE A 171 -26.82 -8.21 -4.72
CA ILE A 171 -25.83 -8.46 -5.76
C ILE A 171 -25.60 -9.96 -5.72
N SER A 172 -26.12 -10.69 -6.71
CA SER A 172 -26.01 -12.16 -6.82
C SER A 172 -24.57 -12.67 -7.04
N ILE A 173 -23.56 -11.80 -6.85
CA ILE A 173 -22.15 -12.07 -7.06
C ILE A 173 -21.52 -12.19 -5.66
N GLU A 174 -21.41 -13.43 -5.17
CA GLU A 174 -20.90 -13.78 -3.84
C GLU A 174 -19.54 -13.13 -3.44
N PRO A 175 -18.58 -12.86 -4.35
CA PRO A 175 -17.36 -12.13 -3.98
C PRO A 175 -17.50 -10.60 -3.89
N ALA A 176 -18.47 -9.99 -4.58
CA ALA A 176 -18.63 -8.52 -4.64
C ALA A 176 -19.22 -7.94 -3.34
N GLN A 177 -20.14 -8.66 -2.70
CA GLN A 177 -20.70 -8.27 -1.40
C GLN A 177 -19.59 -8.15 -0.32
N GLY A 178 -18.65 -9.10 -0.33
CA GLY A 178 -17.49 -9.11 0.56
C GLY A 178 -16.54 -7.93 0.33
N LEU A 179 -16.33 -7.54 -0.93
CA LEU A 179 -15.48 -6.39 -1.30
C LEU A 179 -16.05 -5.06 -0.81
N PHE A 180 -17.33 -4.78 -1.06
CA PHE A 180 -17.96 -3.53 -0.60
C PHE A 180 -17.99 -3.44 0.93
N ALA A 181 -18.34 -4.52 1.62
CA ALA A 181 -18.27 -4.57 3.07
C ALA A 181 -16.84 -4.38 3.60
N SER A 182 -15.84 -4.95 2.94
CA SER A 182 -14.42 -4.81 3.30
C SER A 182 -13.91 -3.38 3.10
N ILE A 183 -14.24 -2.75 1.96
CA ILE A 183 -13.94 -1.34 1.69
C ILE A 183 -14.61 -0.46 2.76
N GLY A 184 -15.88 -0.75 3.08
CA GLY A 184 -16.61 -0.11 4.16
C GLY A 184 -15.88 -0.19 5.49
N GLY A 185 -15.46 -1.39 5.89
CA GLY A 185 -14.68 -1.64 7.10
C GLY A 185 -13.35 -0.88 7.14
N VAL A 186 -12.60 -0.88 6.04
CA VAL A 186 -11.32 -0.13 5.92
C VAL A 186 -11.54 1.37 6.07
N LEU A 187 -12.57 1.92 5.45
CA LEU A 187 -12.90 3.34 5.54
C LEU A 187 -13.35 3.75 6.96
N LEU A 188 -14.13 2.89 7.63
CA LEU A 188 -14.51 3.09 9.03
C LEU A 188 -13.27 3.05 9.96
N ALA A 189 -12.39 2.06 9.78
CA ALA A 189 -11.13 2.00 10.53
C ALA A 189 -10.26 3.24 10.26
N ASN A 190 -10.19 3.70 9.01
CA ASN A 190 -9.49 4.92 8.65
C ASN A 190 -10.08 6.16 9.35
N ALA A 191 -11.41 6.26 9.47
CA ALA A 191 -12.05 7.36 10.18
C ALA A 191 -11.60 7.47 11.66
N VAL A 192 -11.35 6.33 12.31
CA VAL A 192 -10.85 6.26 13.70
C VAL A 192 -9.38 6.65 13.79
N ILE A 193 -8.55 6.21 12.83
CA ILE A 193 -7.09 6.37 12.89
C ILE A 193 -6.61 7.70 12.26
N VAL A 194 -7.43 8.35 11.44
CA VAL A 194 -7.16 9.66 10.84
C VAL A 194 -7.00 10.72 11.94
N GLY A 195 -5.87 11.41 11.92
CA GLY A 195 -5.57 12.54 12.81
C GLY A 195 -4.34 12.40 13.68
N LYS A 196 -3.73 11.21 13.75
CA LYS A 196 -2.47 11.02 14.49
C LYS A 196 -1.36 11.90 13.91
N THR A 197 -0.53 12.44 14.80
CA THR A 197 0.69 13.18 14.44
C THR A 197 1.56 12.35 13.52
N LYS A 198 2.16 12.99 12.53
CA LYS A 198 3.08 12.35 11.58
C LYS A 198 4.47 12.92 11.78
N HIS A 199 5.46 12.04 11.79
CA HIS A 199 6.86 12.39 11.66
C HIS A 199 7.24 12.31 10.19
N PHE A 200 7.83 13.38 9.69
CA PHE A 200 8.31 13.50 8.33
C PHE A 200 9.83 13.61 8.35
N THR A 201 10.49 12.76 7.57
CA THR A 201 11.94 12.79 7.37
C THR A 201 12.18 12.92 5.88
N LEU A 202 12.78 14.03 5.46
CA LEU A 202 13.23 14.27 4.09
C LEU A 202 14.65 13.73 3.93
N VAL A 203 14.83 12.85 2.96
CA VAL A 203 16.12 12.26 2.56
C VAL A 203 16.36 12.56 1.08
N GLU A 204 17.57 12.32 0.58
CA GLU A 204 17.94 12.63 -0.80
C GLU A 204 17.04 11.95 -1.85
N SER A 205 16.60 10.72 -1.59
CA SER A 205 15.75 9.94 -2.50
C SER A 205 14.24 10.24 -2.40
N GLY A 206 13.79 10.85 -1.29
CA GLY A 206 12.39 11.21 -1.12
C GLY A 206 11.97 11.54 0.31
N LEU A 207 10.68 11.32 0.59
CA LEU A 207 10.05 11.66 1.86
C LEU A 207 9.60 10.40 2.59
N LEU A 208 10.06 10.25 3.83
CA LEU A 208 9.62 9.22 4.77
C LEU A 208 8.52 9.79 5.66
N VAL A 209 7.40 9.07 5.79
CA VAL A 209 6.26 9.48 6.61
C VAL A 209 5.92 8.38 7.59
N LYS A 210 6.12 8.64 8.87
CA LYS A 210 5.77 7.75 9.97
C LYS A 210 4.62 8.31 10.77
N ARG A 211 3.55 7.53 10.96
CA ARG A 211 2.42 7.94 11.80
C ARG A 211 2.72 7.56 13.27
N SER A 212 2.35 8.43 14.20
CA SER A 212 2.48 8.13 15.63
C SER A 212 1.68 6.87 16.00
N GLY A 213 2.29 5.99 16.81
CA GLY A 213 1.70 4.72 17.23
C GLY A 213 1.55 3.69 16.10
N THR A 214 2.29 3.82 15.00
CA THR A 214 2.42 2.77 13.98
C THR A 214 3.89 2.41 13.77
N LEU A 215 4.15 1.12 13.56
CA LEU A 215 5.49 0.63 13.18
C LEU A 215 5.80 0.84 11.69
N ALA A 216 4.79 1.15 10.89
CA ALA A 216 4.92 1.36 9.46
C ALA A 216 5.43 2.78 9.15
N THR A 217 6.49 2.85 8.34
CA THR A 217 7.03 4.08 7.75
C THR A 217 6.83 4.01 6.24
N ARG A 218 6.13 4.99 5.70
CA ARG A 218 5.83 5.05 4.26
C ARG A 218 6.89 5.88 3.56
N PHE A 219 7.55 5.30 2.55
CA PHE A 219 8.41 6.04 1.64
C PHE A 219 7.60 6.63 0.47
N ILE A 220 7.94 7.85 0.07
CA ILE A 220 7.39 8.57 -1.08
C ILE A 220 8.59 9.03 -1.92
N PRO A 221 8.79 8.49 -3.13
CA PRO A 221 9.87 8.89 -4.00
C PRO A 221 9.82 10.39 -4.34
N ARG A 222 10.98 11.03 -4.50
CA ARG A 222 11.09 12.43 -4.98
C ARG A 222 10.19 12.73 -6.17
N GLN A 223 10.22 11.85 -7.17
CA GLN A 223 9.44 11.97 -8.41
C GLN A 223 7.91 12.01 -8.19
N GLN A 224 7.43 11.55 -7.03
CA GLN A 224 6.02 11.61 -6.67
C GLN A 224 5.67 12.88 -5.88
N LEU A 225 6.64 13.68 -5.42
CA LEU A 225 6.37 14.98 -4.82
C LEU A 225 6.26 16.01 -5.95
N ARG A 226 5.06 16.52 -6.17
CA ARG A 226 4.75 17.37 -7.34
C ARG A 226 4.88 18.86 -7.04
N SER A 227 4.41 19.28 -5.89
CA SER A 227 4.48 20.67 -5.44
C SER A 227 4.36 20.74 -3.93
N VAL A 228 4.87 21.84 -3.38
CA VAL A 228 4.75 22.21 -1.97
C VAL A 228 4.08 23.56 -1.92
N GLU A 229 2.92 23.62 -1.28
CA GLU A 229 2.21 24.88 -1.04
C GLU A 229 2.27 25.21 0.45
N TYR A 230 2.54 26.48 0.75
CA TYR A 230 2.51 27.01 2.10
C TYR A 230 1.45 28.11 2.20
N ASN A 231 0.54 27.97 3.16
CA ASN A 231 -0.52 28.96 3.39
C ASN A 231 -0.83 29.10 4.88
N GLU A 232 -0.58 30.28 5.45
CA GLU A 232 -1.06 30.72 6.78
C GLU A 232 -0.97 29.66 7.90
N ASP A 233 0.14 28.90 7.98
CA ASP A 233 0.41 27.78 8.92
C ASP A 233 0.12 26.36 8.41
N VAL A 234 -0.28 26.17 7.15
CA VAL A 234 -0.52 24.85 6.56
C VAL A 234 0.48 24.56 5.45
N LEU A 235 1.24 23.48 5.62
CA LEU A 235 2.06 22.86 4.58
C LEU A 235 1.22 21.84 3.83
N THR A 236 1.08 22.01 2.52
CA THR A 236 0.43 21.05 1.62
C THR A 236 1.46 20.45 0.66
N LEU A 237 1.69 19.13 0.78
CA LEU A 237 2.55 18.37 -0.11
C LEU A 237 1.67 17.63 -1.13
N HIS A 238 1.74 18.04 -2.39
CA HIS A 238 1.01 17.40 -3.47
C HIS A 238 1.74 16.19 -4.00
N ARG A 239 0.98 15.12 -4.28
CA ARG A 239 1.53 13.85 -4.73
C ARG A 239 1.08 13.49 -6.14
N GLY A 240 1.98 12.87 -6.88
CA GLY A 240 1.69 12.20 -8.12
C GLY A 240 1.02 10.83 -7.91
N PHE A 241 0.72 10.18 -9.03
CA PHE A 241 0.22 8.82 -9.08
C PHE A 241 1.18 7.82 -8.38
N PRO A 242 0.70 6.76 -7.70
CA PRO A 242 -0.68 6.24 -7.65
C PRO A 242 -1.60 6.82 -6.57
N TRP A 243 -1.09 7.68 -5.68
CA TRP A 243 -1.87 8.19 -4.55
C TRP A 243 -1.91 9.72 -4.55
N PRO A 244 -2.75 10.37 -5.39
CA PRO A 244 -2.72 11.82 -5.62
C PRO A 244 -3.26 12.65 -4.45
N VAL A 245 -3.64 12.02 -3.33
CA VAL A 245 -4.16 12.71 -2.15
C VAL A 245 -3.04 13.51 -1.48
N PRO A 246 -3.16 14.84 -1.32
CA PRO A 246 -2.10 15.65 -0.73
C PRO A 246 -1.95 15.38 0.77
N PHE A 247 -0.74 15.60 1.29
CA PHE A 247 -0.52 15.67 2.74
C PHE A 247 -0.68 17.10 3.22
N ARG A 248 -1.58 17.32 4.16
CA ARG A 248 -1.78 18.62 4.82
C ARG A 248 -1.37 18.54 6.28
N CYS A 249 -0.44 19.40 6.67
CA CYS A 249 0.12 19.47 8.02
C CYS A 249 0.14 20.91 8.51
N ARG A 250 -0.15 21.14 9.79
CA ARG A 250 0.07 22.45 10.40
C ARG A 250 1.54 22.61 10.80
N LEU A 251 2.12 23.75 10.43
CA LEU A 251 3.48 24.18 10.75
C LEU A 251 3.60 24.90 12.08
N GLY A 252 2.50 25.41 12.66
CA GLY A 252 2.51 26.11 13.95
C GLY A 252 3.23 25.43 15.13
N PRO A 253 3.44 24.09 15.17
CA PRO A 253 4.27 23.44 16.18
C PRO A 253 5.64 22.94 15.68
N ILE A 254 6.07 23.30 14.47
CA ILE A 254 7.34 22.85 13.87
C ILE A 254 8.45 23.82 14.27
N PRO A 255 9.48 23.38 15.01
CA PRO A 255 10.69 24.18 15.19
C PRO A 255 11.33 24.43 13.82
N ASP A 256 11.65 25.69 13.51
CA ASP A 256 12.31 26.09 12.26
C ASP A 256 11.49 25.81 10.98
N SER A 257 10.21 26.21 10.99
CA SER A 257 9.28 26.06 9.87
C SER A 257 9.75 26.70 8.55
N GLU A 258 10.56 27.76 8.62
CA GLU A 258 11.11 28.43 7.43
C GLU A 258 12.17 27.55 6.75
N SER A 259 13.11 26.98 7.53
CA SER A 259 14.13 26.06 7.02
C SER A 259 13.54 24.79 6.42
N VAL A 260 12.50 24.22 7.04
CA VAL A 260 11.79 23.04 6.51
C VAL A 260 11.12 23.36 5.17
N THR A 261 10.44 24.52 5.08
CA THR A 261 9.74 24.92 3.86
C THR A 261 10.73 25.21 2.74
N TYR A 262 11.83 25.93 3.04
CA TYR A 262 12.91 26.21 2.11
C TYR A 262 13.56 24.93 1.58
N SER A 263 13.90 24.00 2.45
CA SER A 263 14.53 22.72 2.07
C SER A 263 13.61 21.89 1.17
N LEU A 264 12.30 21.89 1.48
CA LEU A 264 11.29 21.20 0.67
C LEU A 264 11.07 21.84 -0.70
N GLN A 265 11.02 23.17 -0.77
CA GLN A 265 10.90 23.89 -2.04
C GLN A 265 12.12 23.63 -2.92
N LYS A 266 13.33 23.85 -2.39
CA LYS A 266 14.58 23.55 -3.10
C LYS A 266 14.60 22.12 -3.64
N TYR A 267 14.18 21.16 -2.80
CA TYR A 267 14.16 19.75 -3.15
C TYR A 267 13.15 19.41 -4.27
N VAL A 268 11.97 20.04 -4.28
CA VAL A 268 10.97 19.83 -5.33
C VAL A 268 11.34 20.56 -6.63
N ASP A 269 11.92 21.75 -6.53
CA ASP A 269 12.25 22.60 -7.68
C ASP A 269 13.53 22.16 -8.42
N GLY A 270 14.37 21.33 -7.78
CA GLY A 270 15.49 20.67 -8.45
C GLY A 270 16.84 21.38 -8.32
N GLU A 271 16.97 22.32 -7.39
CA GLU A 271 18.21 23.07 -7.12
C GLU A 271 19.18 22.39 -6.15
#